data_AF-Q68UW4-F1
#
_entry.id   AF-Q68UW4-F1
#
_cell.length_a   1.000
_cell.length_b   1.000
_cell.length_c   1.000
_cell.angle_alpha   90.00
_cell.angle_beta   90.00
_cell.angle_gamma   90.00
#
_symmetry.space_group_name_H-M   'P 1'
#
loop_
_entity.id
_entity.type
_entity.pdbx_description
1 polymer ?
#
loop_
_entity_poly.entity_id
_entity_poly.type
_entity_poly.pdbx_seq_one_letter_code
_entity_poly.pdbx_strand_id
1 'polypeptide(L)'
;MRTGQVNEIDINYALANTITVQMRLGMFDGEPSTQRYGNLGLADVCKPSSNELALEAARQGIVLLENRGNSLPLSTIRHRTVAVIGPNSDVTETMIGNYAGVACGYTTPLQGIARYTRTIHQAGCTDVHCNGNQLIGAAEVAARQADATVLVIGLDQSIEAEFRDRTNLLLPGHQQELVSRVARASRGPTILVIMSGGPIDVMFAKNDPRIGAIIWVGYPGQAGGTAIADVLFGTTNP
;
A
#
# COMPACT_ATOMS: atom_id res chain seq x y z
N MET A 1 -33.29 -31.64 -12.75
CA MET A 1 -33.36 -32.18 -14.13
C MET A 1 -33.52 -33.70 -14.15
N ARG A 2 -32.58 -34.54 -13.64
CA ARG A 2 -32.80 -36.01 -13.56
C ARG A 2 -33.24 -36.53 -12.18
N THR A 3 -32.81 -35.88 -11.10
CA THR A 3 -33.17 -36.21 -9.71
C THR A 3 -34.30 -35.33 -9.15
N GLY A 4 -34.94 -34.51 -10.00
CA GLY A 4 -36.04 -33.60 -9.60
C GLY A 4 -35.63 -32.38 -8.74
N GLN A 5 -34.34 -32.22 -8.42
CA GLN A 5 -33.88 -31.15 -7.50
C GLN A 5 -33.84 -29.73 -8.09
N VAL A 6 -34.00 -29.60 -9.41
CA VAL A 6 -34.00 -28.31 -10.12
C VAL A 6 -34.83 -28.44 -11.39
N ASN A 7 -35.63 -27.44 -11.74
CA ASN A 7 -36.40 -27.45 -12.97
C ASN A 7 -35.54 -26.95 -14.14
N GLU A 8 -35.78 -27.48 -15.33
CA GLU A 8 -35.11 -27.00 -16.55
C GLU A 8 -35.35 -25.50 -16.79
N ILE A 9 -36.54 -25.04 -16.46
CA ILE A 9 -36.92 -23.63 -16.62
C ILE A 9 -36.02 -22.70 -15.78
N ASP A 10 -35.58 -23.13 -14.59
CA ASP A 10 -34.69 -22.34 -13.72
C ASP A 10 -33.31 -22.15 -14.36
N ILE A 11 -32.81 -23.21 -15.01
CA ILE A 11 -31.54 -23.17 -15.76
C ILE A 11 -31.68 -22.30 -17.00
N ASN A 12 -32.79 -22.43 -17.73
CA ASN A 12 -33.07 -21.61 -18.90
C ASN A 12 -33.15 -20.12 -18.55
N TYR A 13 -33.76 -19.76 -17.42
CA TYR A 13 -33.77 -18.38 -16.94
C TYR A 13 -32.37 -17.88 -16.56
N ALA A 14 -31.55 -18.69 -15.88
CA ALA A 14 -30.17 -18.31 -15.56
C ALA A 14 -29.33 -18.08 -16.82
N LEU A 15 -29.49 -18.93 -17.84
CA LEU A 15 -28.82 -18.77 -19.13
C LEU A 15 -29.32 -17.53 -19.87
N ALA A 16 -30.65 -17.33 -19.92
CA ALA A 16 -31.26 -16.16 -20.56
C ALA A 16 -30.75 -14.85 -19.94
N ASN A 17 -30.61 -14.78 -18.61
CA ASN A 17 -30.03 -13.62 -17.93
C ASN A 17 -28.59 -13.34 -18.38
N THR A 18 -27.77 -14.39 -18.48
CA THR A 18 -26.37 -14.27 -18.91
C THR A 18 -26.27 -13.78 -20.35
N ILE A 19 -27.01 -14.41 -21.27
CA ILE A 19 -27.01 -14.05 -22.69
C ILE A 19 -27.59 -12.65 -22.90
N THR A 20 -28.62 -12.26 -22.13
CA THR A 20 -29.21 -10.90 -22.21
C THR A 20 -28.17 -9.83 -21.90
N VAL A 21 -27.28 -10.04 -20.92
CA VAL A 21 -26.20 -9.10 -20.63
C VAL A 21 -25.19 -9.05 -21.78
N GLN A 22 -24.81 -10.19 -22.34
CA GLN A 22 -23.89 -10.26 -23.49
C GLN A 22 -24.47 -9.55 -24.74
N MET A 23 -25.78 -9.71 -24.99
CA MET A 23 -26.50 -8.97 -26.04
C MET A 23 -26.47 -7.46 -25.79
N ARG A 24 -26.70 -6.99 -24.56
CA ARG A 24 -26.60 -5.56 -24.21
C ARG A 24 -25.20 -4.98 -24.41
N LEU A 25 -24.16 -5.81 -24.33
CA LEU A 25 -22.77 -5.43 -24.58
C LEU A 25 -22.40 -5.48 -26.08
N GLY A 26 -23.34 -5.85 -26.96
CA GLY A 26 -23.15 -5.89 -28.41
C GLY A 26 -22.35 -7.09 -28.90
N MET A 27 -22.19 -8.15 -28.09
CA MET A 27 -21.40 -9.33 -28.47
C MET A 27 -21.99 -10.12 -29.65
N PHE A 28 -23.25 -9.87 -30.00
CA PHE A 28 -23.97 -10.52 -31.10
C PHE A 28 -24.31 -9.56 -32.25
N ASP A 29 -23.80 -8.32 -32.22
CA ASP A 29 -24.19 -7.24 -33.15
C ASP A 29 -23.28 -7.16 -34.39
N GLY A 30 -22.62 -8.27 -34.75
CA GLY A 30 -21.75 -8.38 -35.93
C GLY A 30 -20.27 -8.10 -35.64
N GLU A 31 -19.61 -7.35 -36.51
CA GLU A 31 -18.17 -7.06 -36.42
C GLU A 31 -17.84 -6.31 -35.11
N PRO A 32 -17.02 -6.87 -34.20
CA PRO A 32 -16.73 -6.25 -32.90
C PRO A 32 -16.15 -4.84 -33.03
N SER A 33 -15.26 -4.59 -34.01
CA SER A 33 -14.62 -3.28 -34.20
C SER A 33 -15.59 -2.15 -34.56
N THR A 34 -16.78 -2.46 -35.09
CA THR A 34 -17.82 -1.46 -35.37
C THR A 34 -18.70 -1.14 -34.15
N GLN A 35 -18.53 -1.86 -33.04
CA GLN A 35 -19.33 -1.69 -31.82
C GLN A 35 -18.76 -0.62 -30.89
N ARG A 36 -19.56 -0.17 -29.92
CA ARG A 36 -19.24 0.91 -28.96
C ARG A 36 -17.87 0.78 -28.29
N TYR A 37 -17.46 -0.44 -27.95
CA TYR A 37 -16.19 -0.72 -27.26
C TYR A 37 -15.14 -1.39 -28.17
N GLY A 38 -15.46 -1.59 -29.44
CA GLY A 38 -14.67 -2.36 -30.40
C GLY A 38 -13.29 -1.79 -30.72
N ASN A 39 -13.11 -0.49 -30.49
CA ASN A 39 -11.88 0.22 -30.80
C ASN A 39 -10.95 0.39 -29.59
N LEU A 40 -11.33 -0.12 -28.42
CA LEU A 40 -10.45 -0.13 -27.24
C LEU A 40 -9.38 -1.21 -27.41
N GLY A 41 -8.12 -0.85 -27.17
CA GLY A 41 -7.00 -1.78 -27.30
C GLY A 41 -5.81 -1.43 -26.42
N LEU A 42 -4.64 -1.97 -26.76
CA LEU A 42 -3.41 -1.79 -25.99
C LEU A 42 -3.01 -0.32 -25.83
N ALA A 43 -3.30 0.53 -26.84
CA ALA A 43 -3.05 1.97 -26.77
C ALA A 43 -3.92 2.70 -25.74
N ASP A 44 -5.00 2.07 -25.27
CA ASP A 44 -5.89 2.59 -24.23
C ASP A 44 -5.53 2.11 -22.82
N VAL A 45 -4.63 1.13 -22.72
CA VAL A 45 -4.10 0.62 -21.45
C VAL A 45 -2.87 1.42 -21.03
N CYS A 46 -2.68 1.62 -19.72
CA CYS A 46 -1.53 2.36 -19.16
C CYS A 46 -1.39 3.82 -19.65
N LYS A 47 -2.47 4.46 -20.12
CA LYS A 47 -2.44 5.87 -20.52
C LYS A 47 -1.94 6.76 -19.37
N PRO A 48 -1.22 7.86 -19.65
CA PRO A 48 -0.80 8.80 -18.62
C PRO A 48 -1.94 9.29 -17.72
N SER A 49 -3.12 9.52 -18.27
CA SER A 49 -4.32 9.89 -17.51
C SER A 49 -4.78 8.81 -16.53
N SER A 50 -4.67 7.54 -16.90
CA SER A 50 -5.03 6.41 -16.02
C SER A 50 -4.00 6.24 -14.90
N ASN A 51 -2.71 6.44 -15.21
CA ASN A 51 -1.65 6.41 -14.21
C ASN A 51 -1.77 7.57 -13.21
N GLU A 52 -2.11 8.78 -13.69
CA GLU A 52 -2.36 9.93 -12.82
C GLU A 52 -3.60 9.72 -11.95
N LEU A 53 -4.68 9.13 -12.50
CA LEU A 53 -5.86 8.80 -11.71
C LEU A 53 -5.54 7.80 -10.58
N ALA A 54 -4.70 6.80 -10.86
CA ALA A 54 -4.25 5.86 -9.82
C ALA A 54 -3.40 6.53 -8.74
N LEU A 55 -2.52 7.46 -9.14
CA LEU A 55 -1.72 8.26 -8.20
C LEU A 55 -2.62 9.18 -7.35
N GLU A 56 -3.60 9.83 -7.96
CA GLU A 56 -4.52 10.72 -7.26
C GLU A 56 -5.41 9.94 -6.27
N ALA A 57 -5.88 8.76 -6.65
CA ALA A 57 -6.61 7.87 -5.74
C ALA A 57 -5.74 7.47 -4.53
N ALA A 58 -4.46 7.15 -4.76
CA ALA A 58 -3.53 6.85 -3.67
C ALA A 58 -3.27 8.07 -2.77
N ARG A 59 -3.09 9.26 -3.35
CA ARG A 59 -2.92 10.52 -2.61
C ARG A 59 -4.11 10.82 -1.69
N GLN A 60 -5.33 10.74 -2.23
CA GLN A 60 -6.56 11.01 -1.48
C GLN A 60 -6.93 9.91 -0.48
N GLY A 61 -6.40 8.68 -0.67
CA GLY A 61 -6.66 7.55 0.20
C GLY A 61 -5.78 7.47 1.44
N ILE A 62 -4.68 8.24 1.51
CA ILE A 62 -3.79 8.27 2.67
C ILE A 62 -4.47 9.03 3.82
N VAL A 63 -4.43 8.44 5.01
CA VAL A 63 -5.05 9.03 6.21
C VAL A 63 -3.98 9.40 7.23
N LEU A 64 -3.95 10.67 7.64
CA LEU A 64 -3.12 11.15 8.74
C LEU A 64 -3.80 10.84 10.09
N LEU A 65 -3.26 9.89 10.85
CA LEU A 65 -3.82 9.44 12.13
C LEU A 65 -3.31 10.24 13.32
N GLU A 66 -2.05 10.67 13.28
CA GLU A 66 -1.41 11.45 14.35
C GLU A 66 -0.34 12.36 13.72
N ASN A 67 -0.23 13.61 14.18
CA ASN A 67 0.90 14.50 13.86
C ASN A 67 1.24 15.36 15.09
N ARG A 68 2.40 15.12 15.68
CA ARG A 68 2.90 15.78 16.89
C ARG A 68 4.04 16.73 16.57
N GLY A 69 4.03 17.89 17.21
CA GLY A 69 5.13 18.86 17.13
C GLY A 69 5.44 19.31 15.70
N ASN A 70 4.46 19.27 14.80
CA ASN A 70 4.64 19.54 13.37
C ASN A 70 5.73 18.65 12.72
N SER A 71 5.75 17.36 13.07
CA SER A 71 6.71 16.40 12.52
C SER A 71 6.53 16.20 11.01
N LEU A 72 5.29 16.29 10.52
CA LEU A 72 4.98 16.42 9.10
C LEU A 72 4.47 17.83 8.77
N PRO A 73 4.78 18.35 7.56
CA PRO A 73 5.58 17.71 6.51
C PRO A 73 7.10 17.76 6.78
N LEU A 74 7.82 16.76 6.26
CA LEU A 74 9.28 16.75 6.20
C LEU A 74 9.78 17.84 5.24
N SER A 75 10.89 18.48 5.58
CA SER A 75 11.56 19.47 4.74
C SER A 75 12.82 18.89 4.11
N THR A 76 13.00 19.06 2.80
CA THR A 76 14.24 18.68 2.10
C THR A 76 15.45 19.52 2.52
N ILE A 77 15.24 20.67 3.15
CA ILE A 77 16.30 21.54 3.68
C ILE A 77 16.81 21.02 5.03
N ARG A 78 15.89 20.61 5.92
CA ARG A 78 16.20 20.13 7.28
C ARG A 78 16.48 18.63 7.33
N HIS A 79 15.80 17.85 6.50
CA HIS A 79 15.88 16.40 6.45
C HIS A 79 16.55 15.95 5.15
N ARG A 80 17.86 16.21 5.06
CA ARG A 80 18.68 15.94 3.87
C ARG A 80 19.01 14.46 3.71
N THR A 81 18.85 13.70 4.79
CA THR A 81 18.94 12.25 4.80
C THR A 81 17.76 11.67 5.55
N VAL A 82 17.03 10.74 4.93
CA VAL A 82 15.93 10.00 5.56
C VAL A 82 16.27 8.53 5.64
N ALA A 83 16.18 7.96 6.85
CA ALA A 83 16.22 6.51 7.01
C ALA A 83 14.85 5.95 6.61
N VAL A 84 14.82 5.07 5.61
CA VAL A 84 13.59 4.38 5.18
C VAL A 84 13.70 2.93 5.63
N ILE A 85 12.88 2.54 6.59
CA ILE A 85 13.04 1.29 7.33
C ILE A 85 11.74 0.49 7.32
N GLY A 86 11.83 -0.83 7.32
CA GLY A 86 10.70 -1.72 7.57
C GLY A 86 10.42 -2.69 6.43
N PRO A 87 9.68 -3.78 6.69
CA PRO A 87 9.47 -4.84 5.70
C PRO A 87 8.66 -4.37 4.47
N ASN A 88 7.85 -3.32 4.62
CA ASN A 88 7.06 -2.75 3.51
C ASN A 88 7.72 -1.51 2.89
N SER A 89 9.00 -1.24 3.18
CA SER A 89 9.68 -0.02 2.71
C SER A 89 10.12 -0.06 1.25
N ASP A 90 10.35 -1.24 0.67
CA ASP A 90 10.79 -1.43 -0.70
C ASP A 90 10.05 -2.61 -1.37
N VAL A 91 8.73 -2.50 -1.43
CA VAL A 91 7.83 -3.54 -1.94
C VAL A 91 7.02 -3.06 -3.13
N THR A 92 6.67 -3.98 -4.03
CA THR A 92 5.78 -3.75 -5.19
C THR A 92 4.46 -4.50 -5.04
N GLU A 93 4.52 -5.80 -4.73
CA GLU A 93 3.37 -6.69 -4.64
C GLU A 93 2.45 -6.35 -3.47
N THR A 94 2.99 -6.09 -2.29
CA THR A 94 2.17 -5.70 -1.12
C THR A 94 1.29 -4.49 -1.42
N MET A 95 1.79 -3.50 -2.18
CA MET A 95 1.04 -2.27 -2.43
C MET A 95 -0.23 -2.49 -3.26
N ILE A 96 -0.33 -3.57 -4.05
CA ILE A 96 -1.49 -3.81 -4.94
C ILE A 96 -2.55 -4.72 -4.32
N GLY A 97 -2.31 -5.27 -3.13
CA GLY A 97 -3.29 -6.10 -2.43
C GLY A 97 -3.59 -7.42 -3.14
N ASN A 98 -4.87 -7.77 -3.28
CA ASN A 98 -5.34 -8.98 -3.98
C ASN A 98 -6.20 -8.61 -5.21
N TYR A 99 -6.60 -9.62 -6.00
CA TYR A 99 -7.39 -9.44 -7.22
C TYR A 99 -6.79 -8.43 -8.23
N ALA A 100 -5.47 -8.27 -8.19
CA ALA A 100 -4.73 -7.35 -9.05
C ALA A 100 -4.08 -8.09 -10.24
N GLY A 101 -4.06 -7.43 -11.40
CA GLY A 101 -3.24 -7.84 -12.54
C GLY A 101 -1.81 -7.30 -12.45
N VAL A 102 -1.06 -7.46 -13.54
CA VAL A 102 0.28 -6.88 -13.66
C VAL A 102 0.15 -5.37 -13.91
N ALA A 103 0.70 -4.55 -13.01
CA ALA A 103 0.65 -3.10 -13.17
C ALA A 103 1.61 -2.61 -14.27
N CYS A 104 1.34 -1.41 -14.79
CA CYS A 104 2.14 -0.76 -15.83
C CYS A 104 3.56 -0.38 -15.35
N GLY A 105 3.75 -0.25 -14.05
CA GLY A 105 4.99 0.10 -13.40
C GLY A 105 4.75 0.36 -11.92
N TYR A 106 5.79 0.24 -11.10
CA TYR A 106 5.70 0.43 -9.66
C TYR A 106 6.62 1.55 -9.19
N THR A 107 6.20 2.28 -8.17
CA THR A 107 7.11 3.12 -7.37
C THR A 107 7.02 2.68 -5.91
N THR A 108 8.08 2.07 -5.39
CA THR A 108 8.14 1.64 -3.98
C THR A 108 8.24 2.84 -3.04
N PRO A 109 7.90 2.71 -1.74
CA PRO A 109 8.06 3.80 -0.78
C PRO A 109 9.49 4.35 -0.72
N LEU A 110 10.50 3.47 -0.76
CA LEU A 110 11.90 3.84 -0.86
C LEU A 110 12.19 4.70 -2.09
N GLN A 111 11.74 4.26 -3.27
CA GLN A 111 11.93 5.00 -4.52
C GLN A 111 11.23 6.36 -4.49
N GLY A 112 10.00 6.42 -3.97
CA GLY A 112 9.24 7.66 -3.82
C GLY A 112 9.98 8.68 -2.94
N ILE A 113 10.43 8.25 -1.75
CA ILE A 113 11.15 9.11 -0.80
C ILE A 113 12.51 9.55 -1.36
N ALA A 114 13.20 8.65 -2.09
CA ALA A 114 14.49 8.95 -2.71
C ALA A 114 14.44 10.06 -3.78
N ARG A 115 13.25 10.38 -4.32
CA ARG A 115 13.06 11.52 -5.23
C ARG A 115 13.18 12.87 -4.52
N TYR A 116 12.94 12.92 -3.20
CA TYR A 116 12.95 14.14 -2.41
C TYR A 116 14.27 14.39 -1.72
N THR A 117 14.94 13.34 -1.26
CA THR A 117 16.13 13.45 -0.40
C THR A 117 16.97 12.17 -0.42
N ARG A 118 18.20 12.23 0.10
CA ARG A 118 19.05 11.05 0.21
C ARG A 118 18.44 10.05 1.17
N THR A 119 18.46 8.76 0.82
CA THR A 119 17.92 7.71 1.68
C THR A 119 19.01 6.80 2.23
N ILE A 120 18.77 6.26 3.44
CA ILE A 120 19.48 5.11 3.99
C ILE A 120 18.43 4.04 4.22
N HIS A 121 18.57 2.90 3.56
CA HIS A 121 17.55 1.84 3.61
C HIS A 121 18.00 0.66 4.48
N GLN A 122 17.07 0.12 5.28
CA GLN A 122 17.21 -1.14 6.00
C GLN A 122 15.84 -1.80 6.18
N ALA A 123 15.71 -3.08 5.83
CA ALA A 123 14.42 -3.78 6.00
C ALA A 123 14.02 -3.94 7.48
N GLY A 124 14.97 -4.15 8.39
CA GLY A 124 14.74 -4.31 9.85
C GLY A 124 14.06 -5.64 10.24
N CYS A 125 13.25 -6.20 9.34
CA CYS A 125 12.68 -7.55 9.35
C CYS A 125 12.86 -8.14 7.94
N THR A 126 12.90 -9.47 7.81
CA THR A 126 13.00 -10.12 6.50
C THR A 126 11.71 -9.98 5.68
N ASP A 127 10.56 -9.98 6.36
CA ASP A 127 9.22 -9.89 5.80
C ASP A 127 8.26 -9.28 6.85
N VAL A 128 6.96 -9.18 6.51
CA VAL A 128 5.95 -8.68 7.46
C VAL A 128 5.66 -9.62 8.62
N HIS A 129 5.96 -10.92 8.53
CA HIS A 129 5.84 -11.81 9.69
C HIS A 129 6.82 -11.40 10.78
N CYS A 130 8.01 -10.91 10.38
CA CYS A 130 9.06 -10.44 11.26
C CYS A 130 9.36 -11.44 12.39
N ASN A 131 9.56 -12.71 12.03
CA ASN A 131 9.78 -13.82 12.96
C ASN A 131 11.13 -13.75 13.72
N GLY A 132 12.02 -12.84 13.33
CA GLY A 132 13.33 -12.65 13.94
C GLY A 132 13.71 -11.17 14.07
N ASN A 133 14.64 -10.88 14.97
CA ASN A 133 15.07 -9.51 15.32
C ASN A 133 16.53 -9.20 14.93
N GLN A 134 17.19 -10.09 14.19
CA GLN A 134 18.62 -9.99 13.87
C GLN A 134 18.95 -8.75 13.03
N LEU A 135 18.01 -8.28 12.20
CA LEU A 135 18.18 -7.13 11.32
C LEU A 135 17.86 -5.79 12.00
N ILE A 136 17.25 -5.80 13.19
CA ILE A 136 16.85 -4.56 13.90
C ILE A 136 18.07 -3.71 14.26
N GLY A 137 19.21 -4.33 14.59
CA GLY A 137 20.43 -3.60 14.92
C GLY A 137 20.94 -2.72 13.77
N ALA A 138 20.86 -3.21 12.53
CA ALA A 138 21.24 -2.43 11.35
C ALA A 138 20.27 -1.26 11.10
N ALA A 139 18.96 -1.50 11.32
CA ALA A 139 17.94 -0.46 11.23
C ALA A 139 18.16 0.67 12.26
N GLU A 140 18.55 0.36 13.50
CA GLU A 140 18.91 1.36 14.50
C GLU A 140 20.13 2.20 14.07
N VAL A 141 21.14 1.57 13.45
CA VAL A 141 22.31 2.28 12.94
C VAL A 141 21.92 3.24 11.82
N ALA A 142 21.07 2.82 10.88
CA ALA A 142 20.55 3.68 9.82
C ALA A 142 19.79 4.89 10.39
N ALA A 143 18.90 4.67 11.36
CA ALA A 143 18.14 5.73 12.01
C ALA A 143 19.02 6.76 12.74
N ARG A 144 20.13 6.32 13.35
CA ARG A 144 21.12 7.23 13.97
C ARG A 144 21.86 8.10 12.95
N GLN A 145 21.93 7.69 11.69
CA GLN A 145 22.69 8.39 10.64
C GLN A 145 21.83 9.31 9.78
N ALA A 146 20.52 9.36 10.02
CA ALA A 146 19.57 10.17 9.26
C ALA A 146 19.02 11.35 10.08
N ASP A 147 18.53 12.35 9.36
CA ASP A 147 17.93 13.56 9.92
C ASP A 147 16.44 13.33 10.28
N ALA A 148 15.80 12.35 9.64
CA ALA A 148 14.46 11.87 9.96
C ALA A 148 14.35 10.36 9.62
N THR A 149 13.38 9.68 10.22
CA THR A 149 13.17 8.25 10.02
C THR A 149 11.74 7.99 9.60
N VAL A 150 11.55 7.18 8.55
CA VAL A 150 10.26 6.71 8.06
C VAL A 150 10.24 5.19 8.19
N LEU A 151 9.36 4.67 9.04
CA LEU A 151 9.11 3.25 9.25
C LEU A 151 7.89 2.81 8.45
N VAL A 152 8.08 1.98 7.43
CA VAL A 152 7.00 1.39 6.63
C VAL A 152 6.77 -0.05 7.06
N ILE A 153 5.72 -0.24 7.84
CA ILE A 153 5.36 -1.48 8.54
C ILE A 153 3.92 -1.86 8.21
N GLY A 154 3.48 -3.03 8.67
CA GLY A 154 2.08 -3.44 8.55
C GLY A 154 1.95 -4.88 8.12
N LEU A 155 1.06 -5.11 7.16
CA LEU A 155 0.63 -6.43 6.71
C LEU A 155 0.89 -6.62 5.22
N ASP A 156 0.61 -7.83 4.76
CA ASP A 156 0.43 -8.20 3.36
C ASP A 156 -0.56 -9.39 3.26
N GLN A 157 -0.70 -9.95 2.05
CA GLN A 157 -1.61 -11.06 1.74
C GLN A 157 -1.19 -12.40 2.37
N SER A 158 0.01 -12.51 2.94
CA SER A 158 0.41 -13.66 3.73
C SER A 158 -0.20 -13.64 5.15
N ILE A 159 -0.67 -12.48 5.60
CA ILE A 159 -1.33 -12.26 6.90
C ILE A 159 -2.85 -12.13 6.75
N GLU A 160 -3.33 -11.37 5.75
CA GLU A 160 -4.76 -11.14 5.51
C GLU A 160 -5.15 -11.35 4.04
N ALA A 161 -5.95 -12.37 3.77
CA ALA A 161 -6.39 -12.70 2.42
C ALA A 161 -7.70 -13.50 2.43
N GLU A 162 -8.22 -13.77 1.23
CA GLU A 162 -9.33 -14.72 1.09
C GLU A 162 -8.92 -16.09 1.66
N PHE A 163 -9.84 -16.72 2.41
CA PHE A 163 -9.57 -17.94 3.18
C PHE A 163 -8.46 -17.81 4.23
N ARG A 164 -8.07 -16.57 4.60
CA ARG A 164 -7.05 -16.29 5.60
C ARG A 164 -7.45 -15.08 6.45
N ASP A 165 -8.26 -15.38 7.45
CA ASP A 165 -8.57 -14.41 8.49
C ASP A 165 -7.39 -14.25 9.46
N ARG A 166 -7.21 -13.02 9.95
CA ARG A 166 -6.26 -12.75 11.02
C ARG A 166 -6.79 -13.29 12.35
N THR A 167 -5.87 -13.70 13.22
CA THR A 167 -6.21 -14.16 14.58
C THR A 167 -6.20 -13.04 15.62
N ASN A 168 -5.68 -11.86 15.28
CA ASN A 168 -5.65 -10.67 16.13
C ASN A 168 -5.43 -9.40 15.27
N LEU A 169 -5.47 -8.23 15.92
CA LEU A 169 -5.30 -6.91 15.28
C LEU A 169 -3.92 -6.28 15.55
N LEU A 170 -2.96 -7.03 16.06
CA LEU A 170 -1.61 -6.53 16.34
C LEU A 170 -0.75 -6.58 15.07
N LEU A 171 0.35 -5.82 15.08
CA LEU A 171 1.42 -6.04 14.10
C LEU A 171 2.04 -7.43 14.29
N PRO A 172 2.36 -8.16 13.20
CA PRO A 172 2.99 -9.47 13.31
C PRO A 172 4.43 -9.40 13.87
N GLY A 173 4.79 -10.46 14.60
CA GLY A 173 6.14 -10.72 15.10
C GLY A 173 6.80 -9.52 15.79
N HIS A 174 8.06 -9.28 15.44
CA HIS A 174 8.90 -8.27 16.08
C HIS A 174 8.75 -6.86 15.48
N GLN A 175 7.73 -6.58 14.66
CA GLN A 175 7.57 -5.25 14.06
C GLN A 175 7.37 -4.15 15.14
N GLN A 176 6.65 -4.42 16.24
CA GLN A 176 6.53 -3.45 17.34
C GLN A 176 7.89 -3.19 18.04
N GLU A 177 8.72 -4.23 18.19
CA GLU A 177 10.08 -4.09 18.73
C GLU A 177 10.95 -3.24 17.80
N LEU A 178 10.88 -3.50 16.48
CA LEU A 178 11.57 -2.72 15.45
C LEU A 178 11.20 -1.24 15.56
N VAL A 179 9.89 -0.92 15.59
CA VAL A 179 9.42 0.47 15.70
C VAL A 179 9.93 1.11 16.99
N SER A 180 9.79 0.43 18.13
CA SER A 180 10.23 0.94 19.43
C SER A 180 11.72 1.25 19.43
N ARG A 181 12.56 0.29 19.01
CA ARG A 181 14.03 0.41 19.00
C ARG A 181 14.52 1.47 18.02
N VAL A 182 13.99 1.49 16.81
CA VAL A 182 14.31 2.50 15.81
C VAL A 182 13.92 3.89 16.30
N ALA A 183 12.73 4.06 16.88
CA ALA A 183 12.30 5.34 17.44
C ALA A 183 13.21 5.83 18.58
N ARG A 184 13.80 4.94 19.39
CA ARG A 184 14.81 5.34 20.41
C ARG A 184 16.14 5.77 19.78
N ALA A 185 16.48 5.22 18.62
CA ALA A 185 17.74 5.43 17.94
C ALA A 185 17.70 6.66 17.00
N SER A 186 16.52 7.04 16.51
CA SER A 186 16.29 8.19 15.64
C SER A 186 16.72 9.50 16.30
N ARG A 187 17.37 10.38 15.52
CA ARG A 187 17.78 11.73 15.97
C ARG A 187 16.72 12.79 15.73
N GLY A 188 15.93 12.63 14.67
CA GLY A 188 14.87 13.56 14.28
C GLY A 188 13.48 12.92 14.31
N PRO A 189 12.50 13.53 13.62
CA PRO A 189 11.13 13.02 13.63
C PRO A 189 11.08 11.58 13.10
N THR A 190 10.37 10.73 13.84
CA THR A 190 10.07 9.35 13.43
C THR A 190 8.63 9.29 12.95
N ILE A 191 8.45 8.92 11.68
CA ILE A 191 7.15 8.80 11.03
C ILE A 191 6.83 7.33 10.83
N LEU A 192 5.64 6.91 11.25
CA LEU A 192 5.15 5.56 11.08
C LEU A 192 4.15 5.49 9.93
N VAL A 193 4.44 4.66 8.93
CA VAL A 193 3.58 4.40 7.78
C VAL A 193 3.01 3.00 7.93
N ILE A 194 1.71 2.90 8.16
CA ILE A 194 0.97 1.63 8.29
C ILE A 194 0.40 1.24 6.93
N MET A 195 1.00 0.22 6.31
CA MET A 195 0.51 -0.40 5.07
C MET A 195 -0.25 -1.67 5.43
N SER A 196 -1.57 -1.61 5.39
CA SER A 196 -2.46 -2.75 5.65
C SER A 196 -3.86 -2.46 5.10
N GLY A 197 -4.61 -3.48 4.72
CA GLY A 197 -6.03 -3.37 4.42
C GLY A 197 -6.84 -3.36 5.71
N GLY A 198 -6.63 -4.36 6.56
CA GLY A 198 -7.29 -4.46 7.86
C GLY A 198 -6.73 -3.48 8.90
N PRO A 199 -7.54 -3.13 9.93
CA PRO A 199 -7.09 -2.24 10.99
C PRO A 199 -6.00 -2.90 11.85
N ILE A 200 -5.08 -2.08 12.35
CA ILE A 200 -4.00 -2.46 13.26
C ILE A 200 -4.11 -1.65 14.53
N ASP A 201 -3.89 -2.29 15.69
CA ASP A 201 -3.71 -1.59 16.94
C ASP A 201 -2.39 -0.80 16.93
N VAL A 202 -2.51 0.52 16.84
CA VAL A 202 -1.38 1.46 16.84
C VAL A 202 -1.18 2.14 18.20
N MET A 203 -1.85 1.70 19.27
CA MET A 203 -1.73 2.34 20.60
C MET A 203 -0.30 2.35 21.12
N PHE A 204 0.51 1.31 20.82
CA PHE A 204 1.92 1.27 21.20
C PHE A 204 2.73 2.42 20.58
N ALA A 205 2.42 2.79 19.34
CA ALA A 205 3.08 3.89 18.64
C ALA A 205 2.48 5.24 19.03
N LYS A 206 1.14 5.32 19.11
CA LYS A 206 0.44 6.54 19.53
C LYS A 206 0.86 6.97 20.93
N ASN A 207 1.08 6.04 21.86
CA ASN A 207 1.48 6.39 23.23
C ASN A 207 2.99 6.65 23.39
N ASP A 208 3.79 6.45 22.34
CA ASP A 208 5.22 6.75 22.35
C ASP A 208 5.47 8.19 21.88
N PRO A 209 5.98 9.11 22.74
CA PRO A 209 6.22 10.50 22.36
C PRO A 209 7.32 10.67 21.30
N ARG A 210 8.12 9.61 21.03
CA ARG A 210 9.15 9.63 19.99
C ARG A 210 8.58 9.45 18.58
N ILE A 211 7.36 8.92 18.47
CA ILE A 211 6.65 8.81 17.20
C ILE A 211 6.00 10.17 16.91
N GLY A 212 6.55 10.85 15.91
CA GLY A 212 6.16 12.19 15.52
C GLY A 212 4.90 12.22 14.67
N ALA A 213 4.69 11.22 13.81
CA ALA A 213 3.43 11.10 13.07
C ALA A 213 3.13 9.64 12.73
N ILE A 214 1.85 9.37 12.46
CA ILE A 214 1.34 8.06 12.01
C ILE A 214 0.43 8.31 10.81
N ILE A 215 0.70 7.64 9.69
CA ILE A 215 -0.17 7.63 8.51
C ILE A 215 -0.58 6.20 8.18
N TRP A 216 -1.82 6.02 7.75
CA TRP A 216 -2.32 4.76 7.18
C TRP A 216 -2.49 4.91 5.67
N VAL A 217 -2.02 3.93 4.91
CA VAL A 217 -1.91 4.04 3.45
C VAL A 217 -2.67 2.95 2.69
N GLY A 218 -3.41 2.08 3.39
CA GLY A 218 -4.09 0.96 2.77
C GLY A 218 -3.11 0.06 2.01
N TYR A 219 -3.54 -0.37 0.82
CA TYR A 219 -2.70 -0.90 -0.26
C TYR A 219 -2.70 0.12 -1.41
N PRO A 220 -1.68 1.01 -1.49
CA PRO A 220 -1.75 2.26 -2.26
C PRO A 220 -1.50 2.11 -3.77
N GLY A 221 -1.48 0.87 -4.27
CA GLY A 221 -1.39 0.56 -5.70
C GLY A 221 -0.05 0.90 -6.34
N GLN A 222 -0.07 0.99 -7.67
CA GLN A 222 1.12 1.07 -8.53
C GLN A 222 2.00 2.31 -8.26
N ALA A 223 1.38 3.44 -7.89
CA ALA A 223 2.05 4.71 -7.64
C ALA A 223 2.16 5.03 -6.14
N GLY A 224 1.92 4.04 -5.28
CA GLY A 224 1.78 4.25 -3.84
C GLY A 224 3.00 4.87 -3.17
N GLY A 225 4.22 4.49 -3.58
CA GLY A 225 5.43 5.12 -3.07
C GLY A 225 5.55 6.61 -3.40
N THR A 226 5.07 7.04 -4.57
CA THR A 226 5.00 8.46 -4.92
C THR A 226 3.99 9.19 -4.03
N ALA A 227 2.78 8.64 -3.87
CA ALA A 227 1.75 9.23 -3.01
C ALA A 227 2.21 9.37 -1.55
N ILE A 228 2.84 8.32 -1.00
CA ILE A 228 3.42 8.33 0.34
C ILE A 228 4.44 9.46 0.47
N ALA A 229 5.38 9.56 -0.47
CA ALA A 229 6.39 10.61 -0.44
C ALA A 229 5.78 12.01 -0.56
N ASP A 230 4.80 12.20 -1.44
CA ASP A 230 4.12 13.48 -1.64
C ASP A 230 3.44 13.99 -0.35
N VAL A 231 2.81 13.09 0.41
CA VAL A 231 2.23 13.40 1.72
C VAL A 231 3.32 13.68 2.76
N LEU A 232 4.37 12.85 2.80
CA LEU A 232 5.46 13.01 3.77
C LEU A 232 6.19 14.35 3.62
N PHE A 233 6.36 14.85 2.38
CA PHE A 233 7.05 16.11 2.08
C PHE A 233 6.10 17.29 1.84
N GLY A 234 4.79 17.08 1.96
CA GLY A 234 3.78 18.14 1.92
C GLY A 234 3.52 18.73 0.53
N THR A 235 3.84 18.01 -0.55
CA THR A 235 3.35 18.38 -1.90
C THR A 235 1.88 18.02 -2.07
N THR A 236 1.37 17.10 -1.25
CA THR A 236 -0.05 16.79 -1.13
C THR A 236 -0.46 16.80 0.34
N ASN A 237 -1.62 17.38 0.64
CA ASN A 237 -2.20 17.35 1.98
C ASN A 237 -3.13 16.13 2.12
N PRO A 238 -2.94 15.29 3.14
CA PRO A 238 -3.84 14.18 3.46
C PRO A 238 -5.11 14.65 4.18
#